data_AF-A0A2P5X2S7-F1
#
_entry.id   AF-A0A2P5X2S7-F1
#
_cell.length_a   1.000
_cell.length_b   1.000
_cell.length_c   1.000
_cell.angle_alpha   90.00
_cell.angle_beta   90.00
_cell.angle_gamma   90.00
#
_symmetry.space_group_name_H-M   'P 1'
#
loop_
_entity.id
_entity.type
_entity.pdbx_description
1 polymer ?
#
loop_
_entity_poly.entity_id
_entity_poly.type
_entity_poly.pdbx_seq_one_letter_code
_entity_poly.pdbx_strand_id
1 'polypeptide(L)'
;MVKSIFINPNLICFFYFPSFSQFPNINLVDLVESNSKRRGLSLEEKREKILQIFYESQDFFLLKELEKLGPKKGVITQSVKDVVQSLVDDDLVSKDKIGTSVYFWSLPSCAGNQLRHVQRKLESDLENSKKKFVELVDKCNELKKGREESDERETALAELKAIELKHNELKEEMVQYADNDPAAFEAMKKAIEVAHGAANRWTDNIFTLRQWCSNNFPEAKEQLEHMYKEIGITDDFDYVEFSPAAIQICAVGDEEGNP
;
A
#
# COMPACT_ATOMS: atom_id res chain seq x y z
N MET A 1 25.29 -3.39 -7.44
CA MET A 1 26.26 -4.41 -7.85
C MET A 1 25.92 -5.71 -7.11
N VAL A 2 25.18 -6.57 -7.81
CA VAL A 2 24.73 -7.89 -7.34
C VAL A 2 25.91 -8.85 -7.45
N LYS A 3 26.19 -9.65 -6.42
CA LYS A 3 27.00 -10.87 -6.55
C LYS A 3 26.17 -12.07 -6.16
N SER A 4 25.77 -12.77 -7.21
CA SER A 4 25.14 -14.07 -7.27
C SER A 4 26.09 -15.14 -6.77
N ILE A 5 25.59 -16.10 -5.98
CA ILE A 5 26.25 -17.40 -5.79
C ILE A 5 25.24 -18.46 -6.19
N PHE A 6 25.49 -19.00 -7.39
CA PHE A 6 24.93 -20.23 -7.92
C PHE A 6 25.33 -21.41 -7.02
N ILE A 7 24.38 -22.26 -6.66
CA ILE A 7 24.69 -23.64 -6.24
C ILE A 7 23.88 -24.60 -7.13
N ASN A 8 24.65 -25.46 -7.78
CA ASN A 8 24.32 -26.38 -8.86
C ASN A 8 23.41 -27.53 -8.35
N PRO A 9 22.38 -27.95 -9.10
CA PRO A 9 21.49 -29.04 -8.71
C PRO A 9 21.94 -30.34 -9.37
N ASN A 10 23.00 -30.97 -8.89
CA ASN A 10 23.35 -32.35 -9.29
C ASN A 10 24.39 -32.92 -8.32
N LEU A 11 23.95 -33.47 -7.20
CA LEU A 11 24.70 -34.51 -6.51
C LEU A 11 23.71 -35.57 -6.03
N ILE A 12 23.41 -36.48 -6.95
CA ILE A 12 22.75 -37.74 -6.68
C ILE A 12 23.78 -38.63 -5.98
N CYS A 13 23.69 -38.76 -4.66
CA CYS A 13 24.34 -39.85 -3.94
C CYS A 13 23.30 -40.95 -3.74
N PHE A 14 23.35 -41.94 -4.63
CA PHE A 14 22.78 -43.27 -4.43
C PHE A 14 23.37 -43.87 -3.16
N PHE A 15 22.56 -44.05 -2.12
CA PHE A 15 22.75 -45.15 -1.18
C PHE A 15 21.50 -46.04 -1.21
N TYR A 16 21.72 -47.16 -1.88
CA TYR A 16 21.01 -48.42 -1.86
C TYR A 16 20.29 -48.67 -0.53
N PHE A 17 18.96 -48.82 -0.57
CA PHE A 17 18.16 -49.37 0.51
C PHE A 17 18.14 -50.90 0.33
N PRO A 18 18.75 -51.71 1.21
CA PRO A 18 18.46 -53.13 1.25
C PRO A 18 17.18 -53.35 2.05
N SER A 19 16.47 -54.40 1.63
CA SER A 19 15.18 -54.87 2.11
C SER A 19 15.07 -54.98 3.63
N PHE A 20 13.91 -54.54 4.10
CA PHE A 20 13.38 -54.67 5.45
C PHE A 20 13.05 -56.14 5.76
N SER A 21 14.03 -56.92 6.21
CA SER A 21 13.78 -58.23 6.83
C SER A 21 14.93 -58.60 7.74
N GLN A 22 14.60 -58.89 9.00
CA GLN A 22 15.47 -59.24 10.14
C GLN A 22 16.25 -58.09 10.80
N PHE A 23 15.54 -57.35 11.66
CA PHE A 23 16.13 -56.90 12.92
C PHE A 23 15.98 -58.03 13.96
N PRO A 24 17.06 -58.51 14.60
CA PRO A 24 16.91 -59.36 15.76
C PRO A 24 16.27 -58.55 16.89
N ASN A 25 15.48 -59.21 17.74
CA ASN A 25 14.96 -58.65 18.98
C ASN A 25 16.12 -58.10 19.82
N ILE A 26 16.33 -56.78 19.77
CA ILE A 26 17.18 -56.08 20.73
C ILE A 26 16.34 -55.93 21.98
N ASN A 27 16.49 -56.89 22.89
CA ASN A 27 16.08 -56.74 24.26
C ASN A 27 16.87 -55.57 24.86
N LEU A 28 16.15 -54.52 25.24
CA LEU A 28 16.65 -53.32 25.91
C LEU A 28 17.04 -53.62 27.37
N VAL A 29 17.88 -54.63 27.59
CA VAL A 29 18.36 -55.00 28.94
C VAL A 29 19.87 -55.22 29.05
N ASP A 30 20.66 -55.21 27.96
CA ASP A 30 22.09 -55.58 28.05
C ASP A 30 23.08 -54.51 27.58
N LEU A 31 22.85 -53.24 27.91
CA LEU A 31 23.94 -52.25 27.90
C LEU A 31 23.77 -51.22 29.02
N VAL A 32 24.28 -51.55 30.21
CA VAL A 32 25.05 -50.69 31.13
C VAL A 32 25.21 -51.48 32.44
N GLU A 33 26.31 -52.21 32.54
CA GLU A 33 26.86 -52.59 33.84
C GLU A 33 28.38 -52.41 33.81
N SER A 34 28.83 -51.19 34.10
CA SER A 34 30.22 -50.86 34.38
C SER A 34 30.30 -50.09 35.70
N ASN A 35 30.65 -50.86 36.72
CA ASN A 35 30.78 -50.47 38.12
C ASN A 35 31.92 -49.44 38.28
N SER A 36 31.62 -48.18 38.64
CA SER A 36 32.63 -47.23 39.09
C SER A 36 32.14 -46.35 40.26
N LYS A 37 32.88 -46.48 41.36
CA LYS A 37 32.90 -45.74 42.64
C LYS A 37 32.08 -44.43 42.69
N ARG A 38 31.10 -44.39 43.62
CA ARG A 38 30.36 -43.23 44.19
C ARG A 38 30.65 -41.87 43.53
N ARG A 39 30.24 -41.72 42.27
CA ARG A 39 30.06 -40.43 41.62
C ARG A 39 28.56 -40.13 41.74
N GLY A 40 28.18 -38.95 42.20
CA GLY A 40 26.77 -38.58 42.26
C GLY A 40 26.15 -38.67 40.87
N LEU A 41 24.90 -39.16 40.77
CA LEU A 41 24.15 -39.18 39.52
C LEU A 41 24.21 -37.81 38.84
N SER A 42 24.59 -37.81 37.56
CA SER A 42 24.53 -36.64 36.68
C SER A 42 23.09 -36.18 36.48
N LEU A 43 22.90 -34.96 35.98
CA LEU A 43 21.55 -34.43 35.72
C LEU A 43 20.79 -35.28 34.70
N GLU A 44 21.46 -35.74 33.65
CA GLU A 44 20.85 -36.57 32.61
C GLU A 44 20.41 -37.94 33.12
N GLU A 45 21.24 -38.60 33.94
CA GLU A 45 20.86 -39.87 34.57
C GLU A 45 19.67 -39.69 35.52
N LYS A 46 19.56 -38.55 36.21
CA LYS A 46 18.37 -38.25 37.04
C LYS A 46 17.13 -38.06 36.18
N ARG A 47 17.25 -37.37 35.03
CA ARG A 47 16.15 -37.18 34.06
C ARG A 47 15.65 -38.52 33.56
N GLU A 48 16.55 -39.40 33.15
CA GLU A 48 16.22 -40.75 32.68
C GLU A 48 15.52 -41.58 33.77
N LYS A 49 16.02 -41.56 35.01
CA LYS A 49 15.40 -42.28 36.14
C LYS A 49 14.00 -41.79 36.48
N ILE A 50 13.74 -40.48 36.38
CA ILE A 50 12.38 -39.93 36.54
C ILE A 50 11.48 -40.30 35.35
N LEU A 51 11.99 -40.19 34.13
CA LEU A 51 11.27 -40.58 32.90
C LEU A 51 10.85 -42.05 32.94
N GLN A 52 11.73 -42.92 33.45
CA GLN A 52 11.50 -44.33 33.60
C GLN A 52 10.32 -44.64 34.56
N ILE A 53 10.09 -43.82 35.59
CA ILE A 53 8.90 -43.95 36.47
C ILE A 53 7.63 -43.79 35.63
N PHE A 54 7.57 -42.79 34.75
CA PHE A 54 6.41 -42.56 33.89
C PHE A 54 6.19 -43.70 32.89
N TYR A 55 7.26 -44.24 32.29
CA TYR A 55 7.14 -45.31 31.30
C TYR A 55 6.83 -46.69 31.88
N GLU A 56 7.32 -47.01 33.07
CA GLU A 56 7.01 -48.26 33.76
C GLU A 56 5.58 -48.29 34.28
N SER A 57 5.12 -47.18 34.86
CA SER A 57 3.78 -47.09 35.46
C SER A 57 2.68 -46.74 34.46
N GLN A 58 3.02 -45.98 33.41
CA GLN A 58 2.09 -45.41 32.43
C GLN A 58 0.91 -44.67 33.07
N ASP A 59 1.16 -44.02 34.21
CA ASP A 59 0.14 -43.36 35.04
C ASP A 59 0.40 -41.86 35.19
N PHE A 60 -0.58 -41.15 35.75
CA PHE A 60 -0.54 -39.73 36.04
C PHE A 60 -0.07 -39.51 37.47
N PHE A 61 0.89 -38.58 37.65
CA PHE A 61 1.44 -38.30 38.96
C PHE A 61 1.25 -36.85 39.37
N LEU A 62 1.01 -36.65 40.66
CA LEU A 62 1.16 -35.36 41.31
C LEU A 62 2.63 -35.14 41.68
N LEU A 63 3.04 -33.86 41.80
CA LEU A 63 4.41 -33.53 42.22
C LEU A 63 4.80 -34.22 43.55
N LYS A 64 3.86 -34.29 44.50
CA LYS A 64 4.05 -34.95 45.81
C LYS A 64 4.27 -36.46 45.69
N GLU A 65 3.77 -37.10 44.64
CA GLU A 65 3.93 -38.54 44.41
C GLU A 65 5.28 -38.82 43.74
N LEU A 66 5.70 -37.97 42.81
CA LEU A 66 7.04 -38.01 42.22
C LEU A 66 8.13 -37.76 43.27
N GLU A 67 7.91 -36.87 44.24
CA GLU A 67 8.82 -36.67 45.37
C GLU A 67 8.99 -37.92 46.26
N LYS A 68 8.00 -38.82 46.29
CA LYS A 68 8.08 -40.11 47.00
C LYS A 68 8.70 -41.23 46.16
N LEU A 69 8.48 -41.22 44.85
CA LEU A 69 8.97 -42.25 43.93
C LEU A 69 10.39 -41.97 43.41
N GLY A 70 10.76 -40.69 43.27
CA GLY A 70 12.09 -40.26 42.81
C GLY A 70 13.25 -40.82 43.63
N PRO A 71 13.21 -40.74 44.98
CA PRO A 71 14.24 -41.34 45.83
C PRO A 71 14.36 -42.86 45.69
N LYS A 72 13.26 -43.56 45.40
CA LYS A 72 13.27 -45.02 45.18
C LYS A 72 14.04 -45.41 43.91
N LYS A 73 14.16 -44.50 42.95
CA LYS A 73 14.95 -44.67 41.71
C LYS A 73 16.33 -43.99 41.80
N GLY A 74 16.74 -43.50 42.97
CA GLY A 74 18.06 -42.93 43.23
C GLY A 74 18.18 -41.41 43.04
N VAL A 75 17.08 -40.71 42.74
CA VAL A 75 17.08 -39.25 42.57
C VAL A 75 16.93 -38.55 43.92
N ILE A 76 17.79 -37.57 44.21
CA ILE A 76 17.75 -36.80 45.46
C ILE A 76 16.43 -36.03 45.54
N THR A 77 15.68 -36.16 46.64
CA THR A 77 14.34 -35.57 46.84
C THR A 77 14.29 -34.08 46.48
N GLN A 78 15.28 -33.30 46.94
CA GLN A 78 15.35 -31.87 46.69
C GLN A 78 15.49 -31.52 45.18
N SER A 79 16.04 -32.43 44.37
CA SER A 79 16.25 -32.23 42.93
C SER A 79 15.10 -32.74 42.05
N VAL A 80 14.13 -33.48 42.61
CA VAL A 80 13.04 -34.07 41.82
C VAL A 80 12.22 -32.99 41.11
N LYS A 81 11.92 -31.88 41.80
CA LYS A 81 11.16 -30.77 41.24
C LYS A 81 11.86 -30.13 40.03
N ASP A 82 13.14 -29.84 40.15
CA ASP A 82 13.92 -29.19 39.09
C ASP A 82 14.11 -30.15 37.89
N VAL A 83 14.32 -31.43 38.16
CA VAL A 83 14.43 -32.47 37.12
C VAL A 83 13.11 -32.64 36.37
N VAL A 84 11.98 -32.73 37.07
CA VAL A 84 10.65 -32.80 36.43
C VAL A 84 10.37 -31.54 35.61
N GLN A 85 10.72 -30.35 36.10
CA GLN A 85 10.55 -29.12 35.33
C GLN A 85 11.41 -29.13 34.06
N SER A 86 12.68 -29.54 34.15
CA SER A 86 13.55 -29.66 32.97
C SER A 86 13.03 -30.66 31.94
N LEU A 87 12.35 -31.74 32.37
CA LEU A 87 11.69 -32.69 31.46
C LEU A 87 10.43 -32.11 30.80
N VAL A 88 9.71 -31.24 31.50
CA VAL A 88 8.58 -30.51 30.93
C VAL A 88 9.04 -29.46 29.93
N ASP A 89 10.13 -28.75 30.23
CA ASP A 89 10.65 -27.68 29.38
C ASP A 89 11.18 -28.21 28.05
N ASP A 90 11.66 -29.47 28.02
CA ASP A 90 12.08 -30.18 26.80
C ASP A 90 10.95 -31.04 26.19
N ASP A 91 9.68 -30.84 26.58
CA ASP A 91 8.48 -31.54 26.10
C ASP A 91 8.48 -33.07 26.26
N LEU A 92 9.37 -33.63 27.11
CA LEU A 92 9.45 -35.06 27.41
C LEU A 92 8.41 -35.52 28.44
N VAL A 93 7.95 -34.61 29.31
CA VAL A 93 6.87 -34.85 30.28
C VAL A 93 5.78 -33.81 30.05
N SER A 94 4.55 -34.27 29.84
CA SER A 94 3.39 -33.38 29.76
C SER A 94 2.96 -32.94 31.15
N LYS A 95 2.57 -31.67 31.28
CA LYS A 95 1.94 -31.11 32.48
C LYS A 95 0.58 -30.55 32.13
N ASP A 96 -0.40 -30.75 33.00
CA ASP A 96 -1.69 -30.05 32.90
C ASP A 96 -2.29 -29.82 34.28
N LYS A 97 -3.03 -28.72 34.41
CA LYS A 97 -3.66 -28.31 35.66
C LYS A 97 -5.15 -28.61 35.58
N ILE A 98 -5.59 -29.59 36.36
CA ILE A 98 -6.99 -30.00 36.45
C ILE A 98 -7.49 -29.59 37.84
N GLY A 99 -8.35 -28.57 37.88
CA GLY A 99 -8.86 -27.98 39.12
C GLY A 99 -7.75 -27.30 39.95
N THR A 100 -7.54 -27.77 41.17
CA THR A 100 -6.50 -27.25 42.08
C THR A 100 -5.16 -27.97 41.96
N SER A 101 -5.09 -29.06 41.19
CA SER A 101 -3.94 -29.97 41.14
C SER A 101 -3.25 -29.95 39.78
N VAL A 102 -1.93 -30.11 39.76
CA VAL A 102 -1.11 -30.22 38.54
C VAL A 102 -0.67 -31.67 38.38
N TYR A 103 -1.03 -32.26 37.24
CA TYR A 103 -0.71 -33.63 36.88
C TYR A 103 0.44 -33.65 35.88
N PHE A 104 1.33 -34.62 36.05
CA PHE A 104 2.46 -34.88 35.17
C PHE A 104 2.34 -36.30 34.63
N TRP A 105 2.59 -36.48 33.34
CA TRP A 105 2.61 -37.80 32.70
C TRP A 105 3.53 -37.81 31.49
N SER A 106 4.01 -38.99 31.13
CA SER A 106 4.70 -39.21 29.87
C SER A 106 4.35 -40.58 29.33
N LEU A 107 3.89 -40.62 28.07
CA LEU A 107 3.55 -41.86 27.38
C LEU A 107 4.63 -42.17 26.34
N PRO A 108 5.07 -43.44 26.20
CA PRO A 108 6.07 -43.84 25.21
C PRO A 108 5.69 -43.45 23.76
N SER A 109 4.39 -43.32 23.48
CA SER A 109 3.85 -42.95 22.16
C SER A 109 3.76 -41.44 21.92
N CYS A 110 3.97 -40.60 22.94
CA CYS A 110 3.74 -39.16 22.88
C CYS A 110 4.67 -38.48 21.87
N ALA A 111 5.99 -38.70 21.97
CA ALA A 111 6.98 -38.12 21.06
C ALA A 111 6.72 -38.52 19.59
N GLY A 112 6.41 -39.80 19.33
CA GLY A 112 6.09 -40.27 17.98
C GLY A 112 4.79 -39.68 17.42
N ASN A 113 3.76 -39.50 18.27
CA ASN A 113 2.50 -38.89 17.87
C ASN A 113 2.63 -37.39 17.58
N GLN A 114 3.41 -36.67 18.39
CA GLN A 114 3.73 -35.26 18.15
C GLN A 114 4.48 -35.09 16.83
N LEU A 115 5.50 -35.91 16.58
CA LEU A 115 6.26 -35.87 15.33
C LEU A 115 5.35 -36.14 14.11
N ARG A 116 4.48 -37.16 14.18
CA ARG A 116 3.50 -37.45 13.12
C ARG A 116 2.46 -36.33 12.93
N HIS A 117 2.09 -35.63 13.99
CA HIS A 117 1.18 -34.50 13.90
C HIS A 117 1.85 -33.31 13.19
N VAL A 118 3.07 -32.96 13.62
CA VAL A 118 3.86 -31.90 12.99
C VAL A 118 4.14 -32.22 11.53
N GLN A 119 4.52 -33.46 11.22
CA GLN A 119 4.73 -33.92 9.86
C GLN A 119 3.48 -33.73 8.99
N ARG A 120 2.31 -34.22 9.43
CA ARG A 120 1.04 -34.05 8.69
C ARG A 120 0.67 -32.59 8.49
N LYS A 121 0.91 -31.75 9.50
CA LYS A 121 0.65 -30.30 9.41
C LYS A 121 1.56 -29.66 8.35
N LEU A 122 2.86 -29.93 8.41
CA LEU A 122 3.84 -29.41 7.45
C LEU A 122 3.57 -29.92 6.03
N GLU A 123 3.19 -31.19 5.86
CA GLU A 123 2.78 -31.74 4.57
C GLU A 123 1.53 -31.04 4.01
N SER A 124 0.53 -30.78 4.85
CA SER A 124 -0.66 -30.03 4.46
C SER A 124 -0.34 -28.58 4.08
N ASP A 125 0.53 -27.92 4.84
CA ASP A 125 0.93 -26.53 4.58
C ASP A 125 1.76 -26.43 3.29
N LEU A 126 2.62 -27.41 3.03
CA LEU A 126 3.39 -27.53 1.80
C LEU A 126 2.44 -27.71 0.60
N GLU A 127 1.47 -28.61 0.69
CA GLU A 127 0.51 -28.84 -0.39
C GLU A 127 -0.36 -27.60 -0.66
N ASN A 128 -0.84 -26.93 0.38
CA ASN A 128 -1.56 -25.67 0.25
C ASN A 128 -0.72 -24.58 -0.42
N SER A 129 0.56 -24.49 -0.06
CA SER A 129 1.49 -23.51 -0.64
C SER A 129 1.79 -23.82 -2.11
N LYS A 130 1.96 -25.10 -2.47
CA LYS A 130 2.13 -25.55 -3.86
C LYS A 130 0.90 -25.21 -4.70
N LYS A 131 -0.30 -25.47 -4.21
CA LYS A 131 -1.55 -25.10 -4.89
C LYS A 131 -1.63 -23.61 -5.15
N LYS A 132 -1.41 -22.79 -4.11
CA LYS A 132 -1.37 -21.32 -4.23
C LYS A 132 -0.31 -20.85 -5.22
N PHE A 133 0.87 -21.48 -5.23
CA PHE A 133 1.93 -21.13 -6.17
C PHE A 133 1.48 -21.37 -7.61
N VAL A 134 0.91 -22.55 -7.91
CA VAL A 134 0.38 -22.87 -9.25
C VAL A 134 -0.72 -21.87 -9.63
N GLU A 135 -1.69 -21.63 -8.76
CA GLU A 135 -2.76 -20.65 -9.01
C GLU A 135 -2.23 -19.24 -9.29
N LEU A 136 -1.21 -18.79 -8.56
CA LEU A 136 -0.59 -17.48 -8.76
C LEU A 136 0.21 -17.41 -10.05
N VAL A 137 0.92 -18.48 -10.41
CA VAL A 137 1.64 -18.58 -11.69
C VAL A 137 0.66 -18.54 -12.85
N ASP A 138 -0.45 -19.27 -12.77
CA ASP A 138 -1.48 -19.27 -13.79
C ASP A 138 -2.10 -17.87 -13.95
N LYS A 139 -2.45 -17.20 -12.84
CA LYS A 139 -2.93 -15.81 -12.86
C LYS A 139 -1.91 -14.84 -13.46
N CYS A 140 -0.63 -14.98 -13.11
CA CYS A 140 0.44 -14.19 -13.71
C CYS A 140 0.52 -14.41 -15.23
N ASN A 141 0.41 -15.66 -15.69
CA ASN A 141 0.43 -15.99 -17.11
C ASN A 141 -0.81 -15.46 -17.84
N GLU A 142 -1.99 -15.54 -17.23
CA GLU A 142 -3.22 -14.96 -17.76
C GLU A 142 -3.13 -13.44 -17.90
N LEU A 143 -2.62 -12.74 -16.88
CA LEU A 143 -2.43 -11.28 -16.91
C LEU A 143 -1.34 -10.83 -17.89
N LYS A 144 -0.37 -11.68 -18.19
CA LYS A 144 0.67 -11.41 -19.18
C LYS A 144 0.15 -11.48 -20.62
N LYS A 145 -0.88 -12.27 -20.89
CA LYS A 145 -1.48 -12.35 -22.23
C LYS A 145 -1.99 -10.97 -22.65
N GLY A 146 -1.51 -10.45 -23.79
CA GLY A 146 -1.85 -9.12 -24.29
C GLY A 146 -1.19 -7.96 -23.53
N ARG A 147 -0.30 -8.26 -22.56
CA ARG A 147 0.59 -7.29 -21.90
C ARG A 147 2.04 -7.77 -22.02
N GLU A 148 2.36 -8.50 -23.09
CA GLU A 148 3.71 -8.97 -23.30
C GLU A 148 4.67 -7.79 -23.36
N GLU A 149 5.83 -7.94 -22.74
CA GLU A 149 6.92 -6.98 -22.88
C GLU A 149 7.42 -7.05 -24.32
N SER A 150 7.16 -5.98 -25.07
CA SER A 150 7.52 -5.80 -26.47
C SER A 150 7.94 -4.34 -26.65
N ASP A 151 8.90 -4.09 -27.54
CA ASP A 151 9.36 -2.74 -27.87
C ASP A 151 8.17 -1.85 -28.30
N GLU A 152 7.21 -2.42 -29.06
CA GLU A 152 5.98 -1.74 -29.49
C GLU A 152 5.11 -1.29 -28.31
N ARG A 153 5.07 -2.06 -27.23
CA ARG A 153 4.30 -1.72 -26.04
C ARG A 153 4.99 -0.62 -25.24
N GLU A 154 6.33 -0.67 -25.16
CA GLU A 154 7.11 0.37 -24.50
C GLU A 154 6.97 1.71 -25.23
N THR A 155 7.08 1.72 -26.57
CA THR A 155 6.87 2.93 -27.36
C THR A 155 5.45 3.46 -27.21
N ALA A 156 4.42 2.61 -27.32
CA ALA A 156 3.03 3.03 -27.16
C ALA A 156 2.73 3.62 -25.76
N LEU A 157 3.32 3.05 -24.69
CA LEU A 157 3.19 3.60 -23.34
C LEU A 157 3.91 4.94 -23.18
N ALA A 158 5.08 5.10 -23.80
CA ALA A 158 5.81 6.36 -23.81
C ALA A 158 5.05 7.45 -24.59
N GLU A 159 4.48 7.11 -25.74
CA GLU A 159 3.63 7.98 -26.55
C GLU A 159 2.37 8.40 -25.80
N LEU A 160 1.67 7.44 -25.19
CA LEU A 160 0.48 7.72 -24.38
C LEU A 160 0.80 8.72 -23.27
N LYS A 161 1.91 8.52 -22.55
CA LYS A 161 2.36 9.45 -21.50
C LYS A 161 2.69 10.84 -22.05
N ALA A 162 3.32 10.92 -23.23
CA ALA A 162 3.61 12.19 -23.88
C ALA A 162 2.34 12.92 -24.33
N ILE A 163 1.35 12.19 -24.84
CA ILE A 163 0.05 12.74 -25.24
C ILE A 163 -0.74 13.21 -24.03
N GLU A 164 -0.78 12.45 -22.93
CA GLU A 164 -1.44 12.85 -21.69
C GLU A 164 -0.85 14.14 -21.12
N LEU A 165 0.49 14.27 -21.16
CA LEU A 165 1.17 15.49 -20.74
C LEU A 165 0.73 16.68 -21.59
N LYS A 166 0.82 16.56 -22.92
CA LYS A 166 0.39 17.61 -23.87
C LYS A 166 -1.08 17.97 -23.70
N HIS A 167 -1.94 16.98 -23.50
CA HIS A 167 -3.36 17.21 -23.27
C HIS A 167 -3.59 18.04 -22.00
N ASN A 168 -2.87 17.75 -20.92
CA ASN A 168 -2.99 18.53 -19.69
C ASN A 168 -2.44 19.96 -19.85
N GLU A 169 -1.31 20.13 -20.54
CA GLU A 169 -0.75 21.46 -20.87
C GLU A 169 -1.76 22.29 -21.68
N LEU A 170 -2.29 21.74 -22.77
CA LEU A 170 -3.29 22.41 -23.60
C LEU A 170 -4.58 22.71 -22.82
N LYS A 171 -5.00 21.81 -21.93
CA LYS A 171 -6.17 22.04 -21.09
C LYS A 171 -5.94 23.18 -20.10
N GLU A 172 -4.77 23.29 -19.51
CA GLU A 172 -4.39 24.41 -18.65
C GLU A 172 -4.32 25.72 -19.44
N GLU A 173 -3.78 25.69 -20.66
CA GLU A 173 -3.76 26.82 -21.57
C GLU A 173 -5.18 27.29 -21.95
N MET A 174 -6.10 26.35 -22.27
CA MET A 174 -7.50 26.69 -22.56
C MET A 174 -8.19 27.41 -21.39
N VAL A 175 -7.84 27.10 -20.15
CA VAL A 175 -8.39 27.81 -18.97
C VAL A 175 -7.95 29.27 -18.95
N GLN A 176 -6.74 29.60 -19.43
CA GLN A 176 -6.26 30.99 -19.50
C GLN A 176 -7.09 31.83 -20.49
N TYR A 177 -7.66 31.19 -21.51
CA TYR A 177 -8.49 31.84 -22.51
C TYR A 177 -10.00 31.72 -22.24
N ALA A 178 -10.40 31.20 -21.07
CA ALA A 178 -11.81 30.99 -20.74
C ALA A 178 -12.65 32.28 -20.79
N ASP A 179 -12.03 33.43 -20.48
CA ASP A 179 -12.70 34.74 -20.48
C ASP A 179 -12.75 35.39 -21.87
N ASN A 180 -12.04 34.84 -22.87
CA ASN A 180 -11.94 35.38 -24.23
C ASN A 180 -12.99 34.76 -25.17
N ASP A 181 -14.27 34.80 -24.78
CA ASP A 181 -15.36 34.33 -25.65
C ASP A 181 -15.53 35.27 -26.87
N PRO A 182 -15.34 34.78 -28.11
CA PRO A 182 -15.55 35.58 -29.31
C PRO A 182 -16.97 36.17 -29.40
N ALA A 183 -17.98 35.45 -28.90
CA ALA A 183 -19.34 35.95 -28.90
C ALA A 183 -19.52 37.13 -27.93
N ALA A 184 -18.90 37.06 -26.75
CA ALA A 184 -18.88 38.17 -25.79
C ALA A 184 -18.13 39.39 -26.35
N PHE A 185 -17.00 39.18 -27.03
CA PHE A 185 -16.24 40.27 -27.66
C PHE A 185 -17.03 40.97 -28.78
N GLU A 186 -17.67 40.20 -29.65
CA GLU A 186 -18.52 40.77 -30.71
C GLU A 186 -19.77 41.46 -30.15
N ALA A 187 -20.35 40.97 -29.05
CA ALA A 187 -21.42 41.66 -28.34
C ALA A 187 -20.95 43.00 -27.76
N MET A 188 -19.75 43.03 -27.18
CA MET A 188 -19.14 44.25 -26.64
C MET A 188 -18.90 45.30 -27.74
N LYS A 189 -18.38 44.92 -28.91
CA LYS A 189 -18.21 45.83 -30.05
C LYS A 189 -19.53 46.47 -30.48
N LYS A 190 -20.58 45.67 -30.66
CA LYS A 190 -21.91 46.17 -31.02
C LYS A 190 -22.48 47.12 -29.96
N ALA A 191 -22.27 46.81 -28.68
CA ALA A 191 -22.69 47.68 -27.59
C ALA A 191 -21.95 49.04 -27.62
N ILE A 192 -20.65 49.05 -27.92
CA ILE A 192 -19.86 50.27 -28.09
C ILE A 192 -20.38 51.10 -29.27
N GLU A 193 -20.68 50.49 -30.43
CA GLU A 193 -21.26 51.19 -31.58
C GLU A 193 -22.58 51.87 -31.23
N VAL A 194 -23.47 51.15 -30.52
CA VAL A 194 -24.76 51.70 -30.08
C VAL A 194 -24.56 52.84 -29.07
N ALA A 195 -23.68 52.67 -28.09
CA ALA A 195 -23.40 53.69 -27.08
C ALA A 195 -22.76 54.94 -27.70
N HIS A 196 -21.85 54.77 -28.66
CA HIS A 196 -21.22 55.85 -29.40
C HIS A 196 -22.23 56.65 -30.21
N GLY A 197 -23.09 55.97 -30.98
CA GLY A 197 -24.18 56.62 -31.71
C GLY A 197 -25.15 57.35 -30.79
N ALA A 198 -25.47 56.77 -29.63
CA ALA A 198 -26.33 57.41 -28.63
C ALA A 198 -25.68 58.65 -28.00
N ALA A 199 -24.39 58.60 -27.66
CA ALA A 199 -23.65 59.73 -27.11
C ALA A 199 -23.65 60.92 -28.08
N ASN A 200 -23.29 60.67 -29.35
CA ASN A 200 -23.26 61.71 -30.38
C ASN A 200 -24.65 62.27 -30.70
N ARG A 201 -25.70 61.44 -30.65
CA ARG A 201 -27.08 61.91 -30.76
C ARG A 201 -27.47 62.85 -29.60
N TRP A 202 -27.03 62.59 -28.38
CA TRP A 202 -27.26 63.50 -27.26
C TRP A 202 -26.43 64.78 -27.39
N THR A 203 -25.20 64.71 -27.93
CA THR A 203 -24.40 65.87 -28.33
C THR A 203 -25.17 66.76 -29.32
N ASP A 204 -25.77 66.18 -30.37
CA ASP A 204 -26.63 66.92 -31.32
C ASP A 204 -27.79 67.63 -30.62
N ASN A 205 -28.48 66.91 -29.71
CA ASN A 205 -29.60 67.46 -28.96
C ASN A 205 -29.16 68.65 -28.09
N ILE A 206 -28.03 68.53 -27.41
CA ILE A 206 -27.46 69.59 -26.57
C ILE A 206 -27.14 70.83 -27.41
N PHE A 207 -26.45 70.67 -28.55
CA PHE A 207 -26.13 71.79 -29.44
C PHE A 207 -27.38 72.43 -30.04
N THR A 208 -28.37 71.62 -30.42
CA THR A 208 -29.65 72.11 -30.95
C THR A 208 -30.40 72.94 -29.90
N LEU A 209 -30.47 72.47 -28.65
CA LEU A 209 -31.08 73.20 -27.54
C LEU A 209 -30.32 74.50 -27.25
N ARG A 210 -28.97 74.45 -27.21
CA ARG A 210 -28.12 75.63 -27.01
C ARG A 210 -28.39 76.69 -28.07
N GLN A 211 -28.46 76.29 -29.34
CA GLN A 211 -28.72 77.19 -30.47
C GLN A 211 -30.14 77.75 -30.43
N TRP A 212 -31.16 76.90 -30.19
CA TRP A 212 -32.55 77.33 -30.14
C TRP A 212 -32.81 78.30 -28.99
N CYS A 213 -32.32 78.01 -27.78
CA CYS A 213 -32.44 78.91 -26.63
C CYS A 213 -31.75 80.26 -26.90
N SER A 214 -30.55 80.25 -27.48
CA SER A 214 -29.81 81.47 -27.83
C SER A 214 -30.56 82.35 -28.84
N ASN A 215 -31.28 81.73 -29.79
CA ASN A 215 -32.01 82.46 -30.83
C ASN A 215 -33.37 83.01 -30.36
N ASN A 216 -34.08 82.28 -29.50
CA ASN A 216 -35.43 82.66 -29.05
C ASN A 216 -35.43 83.48 -27.76
N PHE A 217 -34.39 83.34 -26.92
CA PHE A 217 -34.29 84.03 -25.62
C PHE A 217 -32.89 84.66 -25.43
N PRO A 218 -32.57 85.77 -26.14
CA PRO A 218 -31.25 86.39 -26.06
C PRO A 218 -30.84 86.83 -24.64
N GLU A 219 -31.83 87.23 -23.82
CA GLU A 219 -31.62 87.69 -22.44
C GLU A 219 -31.20 86.56 -21.49
N ALA A 220 -31.51 85.30 -21.81
CA ALA A 220 -31.19 84.13 -20.99
C ALA A 220 -29.89 83.43 -21.42
N LYS A 221 -29.22 83.93 -22.47
CA LYS A 221 -28.03 83.29 -23.07
C LYS A 221 -26.88 83.15 -22.09
N GLU A 222 -26.53 84.20 -21.35
CA GLU A 222 -25.43 84.17 -20.38
C GLU A 222 -25.70 83.21 -19.22
N GLN A 223 -26.96 83.13 -18.75
CA GLN A 223 -27.37 82.22 -17.69
C GLN A 223 -27.28 80.75 -18.14
N LEU A 224 -27.68 80.45 -19.39
CA LEU A 224 -27.57 79.12 -19.97
C LEU A 224 -26.10 78.67 -20.10
N GLU A 225 -25.23 79.55 -20.58
CA GLU A 225 -23.79 79.29 -20.69
C GLU A 225 -23.13 79.04 -19.33
N HIS A 226 -23.52 79.81 -18.30
CA HIS A 226 -23.05 79.58 -16.94
C HIS A 226 -23.48 78.20 -16.42
N MET A 227 -24.76 77.84 -16.59
CA MET A 227 -25.29 76.55 -16.18
C MET A 227 -24.59 75.39 -16.88
N TYR A 228 -24.34 75.49 -18.20
CA TYR A 228 -23.60 74.48 -18.95
C TYR A 228 -22.17 74.29 -18.44
N LYS A 229 -21.46 75.38 -18.13
CA LYS A 229 -20.14 75.30 -17.51
C LYS A 229 -20.16 74.65 -16.12
N GLU A 230 -21.17 74.96 -15.30
CA GLU A 230 -21.33 74.34 -13.97
C GLU A 230 -21.58 72.83 -14.02
N ILE A 231 -22.34 72.35 -15.01
CA ILE A 231 -22.60 70.92 -15.21
C ILE A 231 -21.51 70.20 -16.02
N GLY A 232 -20.43 70.88 -16.38
CA GLY A 232 -19.26 70.30 -17.05
C GLY A 232 -19.35 70.23 -18.59
N ILE A 233 -20.28 70.95 -19.21
CA ILE A 233 -20.31 71.17 -20.66
C ILE A 233 -19.47 72.41 -20.95
N THR A 234 -18.18 72.19 -21.15
CA THR A 234 -17.16 73.22 -21.40
C THR A 234 -16.99 73.49 -22.90
N ASP A 235 -16.15 74.46 -23.26
CA ASP A 235 -15.96 74.89 -24.67
C ASP A 235 -15.27 73.80 -25.54
N ASP A 236 -14.69 72.78 -24.91
CA ASP A 236 -14.09 71.58 -25.49
C ASP A 236 -15.06 70.38 -25.57
N PHE A 237 -16.32 70.53 -25.17
CA PHE A 237 -17.34 69.51 -25.35
C PHE A 237 -17.67 69.34 -26.85
N ASP A 238 -17.35 68.17 -27.39
CA ASP A 238 -17.56 67.83 -28.81
C ASP A 238 -18.01 66.37 -28.98
N TYR A 239 -18.22 65.95 -30.22
CA TYR A 239 -18.52 64.57 -30.58
C TYR A 239 -17.42 63.62 -30.09
N VAL A 240 -17.84 62.43 -29.66
CA VAL A 240 -16.92 61.35 -29.36
C VAL A 240 -16.37 60.85 -30.69
N GLU A 241 -15.06 60.93 -30.91
CA GLU A 241 -14.40 60.37 -32.08
C GLU A 241 -14.32 58.84 -31.95
N PHE A 242 -14.72 58.12 -33.00
CA PHE A 242 -14.52 56.68 -33.09
C PHE A 242 -13.13 56.41 -33.67
N SER A 243 -12.15 56.06 -32.83
CA SER A 243 -10.82 55.63 -33.29
C SER A 243 -10.81 54.11 -33.51
N PRO A 244 -10.70 53.62 -34.76
CA PRO A 244 -10.63 52.18 -35.03
C PRO A 244 -9.39 51.52 -34.42
N ALA A 245 -8.33 52.29 -34.18
CA ALA A 245 -7.07 51.81 -33.61
C ALA A 245 -7.21 51.38 -32.14
N ALA A 246 -8.22 51.88 -31.40
CA ALA A 246 -8.44 51.51 -30.01
C ALA A 246 -9.08 50.11 -29.84
N ILE A 247 -9.70 49.57 -30.89
CA ILE A 247 -10.34 48.25 -30.88
C ILE A 247 -9.34 47.15 -31.30
N GLN A 248 -8.18 47.54 -31.81
CA GLN A 248 -7.16 46.68 -32.39
C GLN A 248 -6.14 46.22 -31.34
N ILE A 249 -6.60 45.72 -30.20
CA ILE A 249 -5.76 45.00 -29.25
C ILE A 249 -6.34 43.59 -29.10
N CYS A 250 -5.49 42.58 -29.31
CA CYS A 250 -5.74 41.14 -29.25
C CYS A 250 -6.23 40.44 -30.54
N ALA A 251 -5.71 40.80 -31.71
CA ALA A 251 -5.55 39.82 -32.78
C ALA A 251 -4.13 39.23 -32.68
N VAL A 252 -3.94 38.26 -31.78
CA VAL A 252 -2.75 37.39 -31.83
C VAL A 252 -2.93 36.54 -33.08
N GLY A 253 -2.06 36.73 -34.06
CA GLY A 253 -2.10 35.98 -35.31
C GLY A 253 -1.85 34.51 -35.03
N ASP A 254 -2.79 33.67 -35.49
CA ASP A 254 -2.54 32.26 -35.74
C ASP A 254 -1.49 32.16 -36.87
N GLU A 255 -0.21 32.03 -36.51
CA GLU A 255 0.76 31.46 -37.45
C GLU A 255 0.54 29.95 -37.50
N GLU A 256 -0.17 29.51 -38.54
CA GLU A 256 -0.17 28.15 -39.07
C GLU A 256 1.27 27.67 -39.27
N GLY A 257 1.78 26.92 -38.30
CA GLY A 257 3.00 26.12 -38.44
C GLY A 257 2.64 24.64 -38.58
N ASN A 258 2.53 24.14 -39.81
CA ASN A 258 2.93 22.77 -40.17
C ASN A 258 3.03 22.62 -41.71
N PRO A 259 3.84 21.69 -42.29
CA PRO A 259 4.32 20.41 -41.75
C PRO A 259 5.77 20.35 -41.28
#